data_AF-A0A7T5EZL3-F1
#
_entry.id   AF-A0A7T5EZL3-F1
#
_cell.length_a   1.000
_cell.length_b   1.000
_cell.length_c   1.000
_cell.angle_alpha   90.00
_cell.angle_beta   90.00
_cell.angle_gamma   90.00
#
_symmetry.space_group_name_H-M   'P 1'
#
loop_
_entity.id
_entity.type
_entity.pdbx_description
1 polymer ?
#
loop_
_entity_poly.entity_id
_entity_poly.type
_entity_poly.pdbx_seq_one_letter_code
_entity_poly.pdbx_strand_id
1 'polypeptide(L)' 'MRHTYEYQPFSIQVYRRVFQRLTQQASENDHALDLIQSVISLLRQEKVILPAMTTIEHVAWSAR' A
#
# COMPACT_ATOMS: atom_id res chain seq x y z
N MET A 1 -17.07 22.89 12.74
CA MET A 1 -16.34 22.78 11.46
C MET A 1 -16.03 21.32 11.22
N ARG A 2 -16.56 20.69 10.17
CA ARG A 2 -16.24 19.29 9.84
C ARG A 2 -14.83 19.28 9.24
N HIS A 3 -13.84 18.89 10.03
CA HIS A 3 -12.54 18.49 9.52
C HIS A 3 -12.77 17.22 8.68
N THR A 4 -12.96 17.37 7.38
CA THR A 4 -12.90 16.23 6.45
C THR A 4 -11.47 15.74 6.55
N TYR A 5 -11.27 14.56 7.15
CA TYR A 5 -9.95 14.03 7.48
C TYR A 5 -9.07 13.68 6.25
N GLU A 6 -9.37 14.21 5.06
CA GLU A 6 -8.67 14.02 3.77
C GLU A 6 -8.35 12.56 3.43
N TYR A 7 -9.11 11.61 3.97
CA TYR A 7 -8.92 10.21 3.66
C TYR A 7 -9.58 9.87 2.33
N GLN A 8 -8.83 9.18 1.48
CA GLN A 8 -9.33 8.66 0.21
C GLN A 8 -9.58 7.15 0.30
N PRO A 9 -10.62 6.62 -0.37
CA PRO A 9 -10.86 5.18 -0.41
C PRO A 9 -9.75 4.47 -1.19
N PHE A 10 -9.47 3.22 -0.82
CA PHE A 10 -8.60 2.36 -1.62
C PHE A 10 -9.23 2.13 -3.00
N SER A 11 -8.49 2.41 -4.06
CA SER A 11 -8.96 2.33 -5.44
C SER A 11 -7.97 1.59 -6.33
N ILE A 12 -8.38 1.22 -7.54
CA ILE A 12 -7.50 0.55 -8.51
C ILE A 12 -6.27 1.41 -8.88
N GLN A 13 -6.40 2.73 -8.82
CA GLN A 13 -5.30 3.67 -9.08
C GLN A 13 -4.29 3.67 -7.94
N VAL A 14 -4.78 3.62 -6.68
CA VAL A 14 -3.93 3.46 -5.50
C VAL A 14 -3.22 2.11 -5.54
N TYR A 15 -3.94 1.02 -5.85
CA TYR A 15 -3.37 -0.31 -6.02
C TYR A 15 -2.19 -0.30 -6.99
N ARG A 16 -2.38 0.24 -8.21
CA ARG A 16 -1.32 0.28 -9.23
C ARG A 16 -0.09 1.07 -8.77
N ARG A 17 -0.30 2.19 -8.09
CA ARG A 17 0.79 3.06 -7.60
C ARG A 17 1.58 2.37 -6.48
N VAL A 18 0.87 1.76 -5.53
CA VAL A 18 1.47 0.99 -4.42
C VAL A 18 2.25 -0.18 -4.98
N PHE A 19 1.64 -0.95 -5.89
CA PHE A 19 2.26 -2.09 -6.55
C PHE A 19 3.57 -1.70 -7.24
N GLN A 20 3.56 -0.64 -8.05
CA GLN A 20 4.75 -0.19 -8.77
C GLN A 20 5.89 0.20 -7.82
N ARG A 21 5.59 0.88 -6.71
CA ARG A 21 6.60 1.21 -5.69
C ARG A 21 7.13 -0.03 -4.98
N LEU A 22 6.26 -0.98 -4.66
CA LEU A 22 6.69 -2.23 -4.03
C LEU A 22 7.55 -3.08 -4.95
N THR A 23 7.21 -3.21 -6.24
CA THR A 23 8.05 -3.96 -7.18
C THR A 23 9.45 -3.35 -7.28
N GLN A 24 9.54 -2.02 -7.23
CA GLN A 24 10.84 -1.33 -7.17
C GLN A 24 11.60 -1.67 -5.88
N GLN A 25 10.92 -1.66 -4.72
CA GLN A 25 11.53 -2.03 -3.43
C GLN A 25 11.86 -3.53 -3.32
N ALA A 26 11.06 -4.41 -3.92
CA ALA A 26 11.23 -5.86 -3.91
C ALA A 26 12.44 -6.29 -4.74
N SER A 27 12.72 -5.57 -5.84
CA SER A 27 13.96 -5.76 -6.60
C SER A 27 15.21 -5.42 -5.80
N GLU A 28 15.09 -4.66 -4.72
CA GLU A 28 16.17 -4.25 -3.82
C GLU A 28 16.21 -5.08 -2.51
N ASN A 29 15.08 -5.65 -2.08
CA ASN A 29 14.94 -6.43 -0.84
C ASN A 29 13.92 -7.58 -0.99
N ASP A 30 14.36 -8.83 -0.86
CA ASP A 30 13.56 -10.06 -1.07
C ASP A 30 12.69 -10.46 0.15
N HIS A 31 12.50 -9.55 1.12
CA HIS A 31 11.82 -9.84 2.37
C HIS A 31 10.36 -9.36 2.35
N ALA A 32 9.42 -10.31 2.23
CA ALA A 32 7.98 -10.05 2.14
C ALA A 32 7.40 -9.23 3.32
N LEU A 33 7.97 -9.34 4.53
CA LEU A 33 7.55 -8.55 5.69
C LEU A 33 7.86 -7.06 5.54
N ASP A 34 8.98 -6.72 4.88
CA ASP A 34 9.39 -5.33 4.65
C ASP A 34 8.50 -4.67 3.58
N LEU A 35 8.04 -5.46 2.60
CA LEU A 35 7.06 -5.02 1.61
C LEU A 35 5.70 -4.71 2.27
N ILE A 36 5.22 -5.57 3.17
CA ILE A 36 3.96 -5.33 3.90
C ILE A 36 4.06 -4.05 4.76
N GLN A 37 5.16 -3.87 5.50
CA GLN A 37 5.37 -2.64 6.28
C GLN A 37 5.47 -1.39 5.39
N SER A 38 6.09 -1.51 4.22
CA SER A 38 6.16 -0.44 3.23
C SER A 38 4.77 -0.06 2.69
N VAL A 39 3.91 -1.04 2.39
CA VAL A 39 2.51 -0.78 1.98
C VAL A 39 1.75 -0.02 3.06
N ILE A 40 1.79 -0.50 4.29
CA ILE A 40 1.06 0.11 5.41
C ILE A 40 1.52 1.56 5.63
N SER A 41 2.83 1.78 5.54
CA SER A 41 3.44 3.11 5.69
C SER A 41 3.02 4.06 4.57
N LEU A 42 3.02 3.58 3.32
CA LEU A 42 2.66 4.37 2.16
C LEU A 42 1.17 4.77 2.17
N LEU A 43 0.29 3.81 2.49
CA LEU A 43 -1.15 4.07 2.61
C LEU A 43 -1.45 5.06 3.73
N ARG A 44 -0.74 4.98 4.86
CA ARG A 44 -0.87 5.95 5.95
C ARG A 44 -0.42 7.36 5.54
N GLN A 45 0.69 7.49 4.82
CA GLN A 45 1.19 8.77 4.31
C GLN A 45 0.24 9.40 3.29
N GLU A 46 -0.30 8.60 2.37
CA GLU A 46 -1.22 9.08 1.33
C GLU A 46 -2.68 9.25 1.84
N LYS A 47 -2.89 9.10 3.16
CA LYS A 47 -4.21 9.12 3.82
C LYS A 47 -5.20 8.21 3.10
N VAL A 48 -4.77 7.03 2.69
CA VAL A 48 -5.66 6.02 2.12
C VAL A 48 -6.24 5.20 3.28
N ILE A 49 -7.56 5.01 3.29
CA ILE A 49 -8.20 4.10 4.25
C ILE A 49 -7.62 2.70 4.01
N LEU A 50 -7.04 2.11 5.06
CA LEU A 50 -6.41 0.80 4.97
C LEU A 50 -7.44 -0.24 4.49
N PRO A 51 -7.20 -0.91 3.36
CA PRO A 51 -8.06 -2.00 2.90
C PRO A 51 -7.89 -3.22 3.81
N ALA A 52 -8.75 -4.23 3.65
CA ALA A 52 -8.64 -5.49 4.38
C ALA A 52 -7.22 -6.10 4.25
N MET A 53 -6.74 -6.77 5.30
CA MET A 53 -5.39 -7.33 5.35
C MET A 53 -5.09 -8.26 4.15
N THR A 54 -6.10 -8.99 3.67
CA THR A 54 -6.02 -9.83 2.47
C THR A 54 -5.67 -9.05 1.20
N THR A 55 -6.09 -7.79 1.09
CA THR A 55 -5.72 -6.91 -0.04
C THR A 55 -4.28 -6.44 0.09
N ILE A 56 -3.80 -6.17 1.30
CA ILE A 56 -2.40 -5.81 1.57
C ILE A 56 -1.48 -6.99 1.25
N GLU A 57 -1.84 -8.19 1.70
CA GLU A 57 -1.11 -9.43 1.41
C GLU A 57 -1.07 -9.72 -0.09
N HIS A 58 -2.21 -9.62 -0.80
CA HIS A 58 -2.28 -9.83 -2.24
C HIS A 58 -1.36 -8.86 -3.01
N VAL A 59 -1.34 -7.58 -2.61
CA VAL A 59 -0.46 -6.56 -3.20
C VAL A 59 1.02 -6.92 -2.97
N ALA A 60 1.39 -7.31 -1.75
CA ALA A 60 2.77 -7.69 -1.43
C ALA A 60 3.20 -8.97 -2.16
N TRP A 61 2.32 -9.97 -2.23
CA TRP A 61 2.56 -11.23 -2.95
C TRP A 61 2.70 -11.03 -4.44
N SER A 62 1.88 -10.16 -5.04
CA SER A 62 1.92 -9.90 -6.47
C SER A 62 3.17 -9.12 -6.90
N ALA A 63 3.77 -8.37 -5.97
CA ALA A 63 4.91 -7.49 -6.23
C ALA A 63 6.27 -8.20 -6.09
N ARG A 64 6.28 -9.40 -5.49
CA ARG A 64 7.40 -10.34 -5.47
C ARG A 64 7.46 -11.10 -6.79
#